data_AF-A0A9E0QGL7-F1
#
_entry.id   AF-A0A9E0QGL7-F1
#
_cell.length_a   1.000
_cell.length_b   1.000
_cell.length_c   1.000
_cell.angle_alpha   90.00
_cell.angle_beta   90.00
_cell.angle_gamma   90.00
#
_symmetry.space_group_name_H-M   'P 1'
#
loop_
_entity.id
_entity.type
_entity.pdbx_description
1 polymer ?
#
loop_
_entity_poly.entity_id
_entity_poly.type
_entity_poly.pdbx_seq_one_letter_code
_entity_poly.pdbx_strand_id
1 'polypeptide(L)'
;LLDTKDLSSIVDTLSESLSNDFQVEFHSLTLFGDLKSIPTCNAKIVSQEQANKRVGTLLRTNRAICGVLGSDELEFLFGEQSAKVGSVAAVPLSHGSAFGILAIGHSDPNYYRSSMGTLFITYIAEVLNRITPSLLQK
;
A
#
# COMPACT_ATOMS: atom_id res chain seq x y z
N LEU A 1 7.61 0.57 -14.27
CA LEU A 1 6.15 0.60 -13.98
C LEU A 1 5.27 0.59 -15.24
N LEU A 2 5.52 1.42 -16.26
CA LEU A 2 4.66 1.49 -17.47
C LEU A 2 4.90 0.35 -18.49
N ASP A 3 6.09 -0.26 -18.50
CA ASP A 3 6.45 -1.34 -19.46
C ASP A 3 6.23 -2.76 -18.93
N THR A 4 5.79 -2.92 -17.68
CA THR A 4 5.65 -4.23 -17.02
C THR A 4 4.33 -4.90 -17.39
N LYS A 5 4.41 -6.15 -17.87
CA LYS A 5 3.27 -6.92 -18.40
C LYS A 5 2.49 -7.71 -17.34
N ASP A 6 3.09 -7.91 -16.17
CA ASP A 6 2.58 -8.79 -15.12
C ASP A 6 2.52 -8.07 -13.78
N LEU A 7 1.51 -8.41 -12.98
CA LEU A 7 1.27 -7.82 -11.66
C LEU A 7 2.47 -8.02 -10.73
N SER A 8 3.07 -9.21 -10.73
CA SER A 8 4.27 -9.52 -9.93
C SER A 8 5.43 -8.56 -10.24
N SER A 9 5.74 -8.36 -11.52
CA SER A 9 6.82 -7.44 -11.91
C SER A 9 6.55 -5.98 -11.52
N ILE A 10 5.28 -5.55 -11.53
CA ILE A 10 4.90 -4.21 -11.03
C ILE A 10 5.18 -4.12 -9.53
N VAL A 11 4.75 -5.12 -8.76
CA VAL A 11 4.96 -5.16 -7.30
C VAL A 11 6.46 -5.17 -6.99
N ASP A 12 7.23 -5.98 -7.70
CA ASP A 12 8.68 -6.10 -7.48
C ASP A 12 9.41 -4.80 -7.86
N THR A 13 9.10 -4.22 -9.02
CA THR A 13 9.68 -2.94 -9.45
C THR A 13 9.30 -1.82 -8.47
N LEU A 14 8.05 -1.81 -8.00
CA LEU A 14 7.60 -0.83 -7.01
C LEU A 14 8.35 -0.99 -5.69
N SER A 15 8.46 -2.23 -5.20
CA SER A 15 9.19 -2.55 -3.97
C SER A 15 10.66 -2.15 -4.08
N GLU A 16 11.28 -2.42 -5.22
CA GLU A 16 12.67 -2.07 -5.49
C GLU A 16 12.87 -0.55 -5.55
N SER A 17 12.03 0.17 -6.28
CA SER A 17 12.10 1.64 -6.32
C SER A 17 11.87 2.26 -4.94
N LEU A 18 10.87 1.79 -4.17
CA LEU A 18 10.63 2.29 -2.82
C LEU A 18 11.85 2.11 -1.91
N SER A 19 12.53 0.96 -2.02
CA SER A 19 13.69 0.65 -1.19
C SER A 19 14.96 1.36 -1.67
N ASN A 20 15.26 1.31 -2.98
CA ASN A 20 16.52 1.79 -3.54
C ASN A 20 16.48 3.28 -3.90
N ASP A 21 15.44 3.72 -4.60
CA ASP A 21 15.35 5.09 -5.11
C ASP A 21 14.87 6.05 -4.01
N PHE A 22 13.90 5.61 -3.20
CA PHE A 22 13.25 6.44 -2.19
C PHE A 22 13.71 6.18 -0.75
N GLN A 23 14.56 5.16 -0.54
CA GLN A 23 15.13 4.82 0.76
C GLN A 23 14.07 4.63 1.85
N VAL A 24 12.93 4.05 1.48
CA VAL A 24 11.85 3.76 2.42
C VAL A 24 12.26 2.58 3.30
N GLU A 25 12.24 2.79 4.63
CA GLU A 25 12.61 1.73 5.60
C GLU A 25 11.62 0.57 5.62
N PHE A 26 10.33 0.87 5.58
CA PHE A 26 9.26 -0.12 5.61
C PHE A 26 8.24 0.17 4.52
N HIS A 27 7.91 -0.78 3.68
CA HIS A 27 6.84 -0.66 2.70
C HIS A 27 5.99 -1.91 2.68
N SER A 28 4.71 -1.72 2.36
CA SER A 28 3.74 -2.79 2.26
C SER A 28 2.73 -2.46 1.18
N LEU A 29 2.50 -3.42 0.29
CA LEU A 29 1.41 -3.39 -0.66
C LEU A 29 0.43 -4.49 -0.28
N THR A 30 -0.80 -4.08 0.04
CA THR A 30 -1.91 -5.00 0.33
C THR A 30 -2.92 -4.92 -0.81
N LEU A 31 -3.22 -6.05 -1.43
CA LEU A 31 -4.24 -6.17 -2.47
C LEU A 31 -5.47 -6.89 -1.92
N PHE A 32 -6.64 -6.45 -2.35
CA PHE A 32 -7.92 -7.01 -1.95
C PHE A 32 -8.41 -7.98 -3.01
N GLY A 33 -8.61 -9.23 -2.62
CA GLY A 33 -9.10 -10.27 -3.50
C GLY A 33 -8.84 -11.65 -2.95
N ASP A 34 -9.14 -12.66 -3.76
CA ASP A 34 -8.88 -14.04 -3.41
C ASP A 34 -7.47 -14.45 -3.86
N LEU A 35 -6.77 -15.19 -3.00
CA LEU A 35 -5.46 -15.81 -3.27
C LEU A 35 -5.47 -16.73 -4.51
N LYS A 36 -6.65 -17.17 -4.97
CA LYS A 36 -6.81 -17.99 -6.18
C LYS A 36 -6.88 -17.17 -7.47
N SER A 37 -7.25 -15.88 -7.37
CA SER A 37 -7.48 -15.00 -8.52
C SER A 37 -6.31 -14.04 -8.76
N ILE A 38 -5.49 -13.79 -7.73
CA ILE A 38 -4.32 -12.92 -7.83
C ILE A 38 -3.06 -13.79 -7.95
N PRO A 39 -2.23 -13.59 -8.99
CA PRO A 39 -0.98 -14.34 -9.14
C PRO A 39 -0.03 -14.09 -7.96
N THR A 40 0.75 -15.11 -7.60
CA THR A 40 1.73 -15.05 -6.50
C THR A 40 2.68 -13.87 -6.73
N CYS A 41 2.62 -12.89 -5.84
CA CYS A 41 3.45 -11.70 -5.86
C CYS A 41 3.88 -11.34 -4.44
N ASN A 42 4.89 -10.51 -4.29
CA ASN A 42 5.36 -10.03 -2.98
C ASN A 42 4.38 -9.06 -2.28
N ALA A 43 3.14 -8.99 -2.74
CA ALA A 43 2.07 -8.21 -2.12
C ALA A 43 1.26 -9.09 -1.17
N LYS A 44 0.79 -8.49 -0.08
CA LYS A 44 -0.12 -9.14 0.87
C LYS A 44 -1.51 -9.23 0.26
N ILE A 45 -2.07 -10.42 0.11
CA ILE A 45 -3.43 -10.62 -0.39
C ILE A 45 -4.37 -10.85 0.80
N VAL A 46 -5.43 -10.05 0.89
CA VAL A 46 -6.44 -10.15 1.94
C VAL A 46 -7.85 -10.06 1.36
N SER A 47 -8.82 -10.64 2.03
CA SER A 47 -10.22 -10.45 1.62
C SER A 47 -10.67 -9.03 1.91
N GLN A 48 -11.57 -8.52 1.07
CA GLN A 48 -12.13 -7.18 1.24
C GLN A 48 -12.85 -7.00 2.58
N GLU A 49 -13.44 -8.08 3.12
CA GLU A 49 -14.07 -8.08 4.44
C GLU A 49 -13.06 -7.88 5.57
N GLN A 50 -11.92 -8.57 5.53
CA GLN A 50 -10.85 -8.39 6.52
C GLN A 50 -10.27 -6.98 6.47
N ALA A 51 -10.06 -6.44 5.27
CA ALA A 51 -9.59 -5.08 5.08
C ALA A 51 -10.60 -4.05 5.64
N ASN A 52 -11.89 -4.21 5.35
CA ASN A 52 -12.92 -3.33 5.88
C ASN A 52 -12.99 -3.36 7.42
N LYS A 53 -12.74 -4.51 8.04
CA LYS A 53 -12.75 -4.64 9.50
C LYS A 53 -11.55 -3.97 10.18
N ARG A 54 -10.36 -4.05 9.57
CA ARG A 54 -9.11 -3.55 10.18
C ARG A 54 -8.78 -2.11 9.77
N VAL A 55 -9.05 -1.74 8.52
CA VAL A 55 -8.66 -0.45 7.90
C VAL A 55 -9.83 0.22 7.17
N GLY A 56 -11.09 -0.08 7.55
CA GLY A 56 -12.27 0.45 6.87
C GLY A 56 -12.40 1.98 6.88
N THR A 57 -11.82 2.66 7.88
CA THR A 57 -11.78 4.13 7.92
C THR A 57 -10.89 4.70 6.82
N LEU A 58 -9.71 4.10 6.66
CA LEU A 58 -8.74 4.37 5.57
C LEU A 58 -9.36 4.20 4.18
N LEU A 59 -10.17 3.14 4.02
CA LEU A 59 -10.83 2.83 2.76
C LEU A 59 -11.95 3.80 2.41
N ARG A 60 -12.68 4.32 3.40
CA ARG A 60 -13.75 5.30 3.18
C ARG A 60 -13.25 6.68 2.78
N THR A 61 -12.10 7.11 3.31
CA THR A 61 -11.57 8.44 3.02
C THR A 61 -11.08 8.58 1.58
N ASN A 62 -10.73 7.47 0.91
CA ASN A 62 -10.17 7.42 -0.44
C ASN A 62 -9.04 8.46 -0.67
N ARG A 63 -8.28 8.74 0.38
CA ARG A 63 -7.21 9.75 0.41
C ARG A 63 -6.03 9.18 1.18
N ALA A 64 -4.84 9.63 0.80
CA ALA A 64 -3.65 9.32 1.58
C ALA A 64 -3.77 9.89 2.99
N ILE A 65 -3.40 9.09 3.97
CA ILE A 65 -3.28 9.50 5.36
C ILE A 65 -1.82 9.41 5.79
N CYS A 66 -1.46 10.21 6.78
CA CYS A 66 -0.14 10.21 7.36
C CYS A 66 -0.18 10.43 8.86
N GLY A 67 0.79 9.86 9.56
CA GLY A 67 0.98 10.04 10.99
C GLY A 67 1.18 8.70 11.70
N VAL A 68 0.66 8.61 12.92
CA VAL A 68 0.74 7.41 13.75
C VAL A 68 -0.58 6.67 13.63
N LEU A 69 -0.54 5.43 13.16
CA LEU A 69 -1.70 4.55 13.09
C LEU A 69 -1.85 3.73 14.37
N GLY A 70 -3.05 3.21 14.60
CA GLY A 70 -3.30 2.30 15.72
C GLY A 70 -2.55 0.98 15.56
N SER A 71 -2.27 0.28 16.66
CA SER A 71 -1.53 -0.99 16.64
C SER A 71 -2.17 -2.04 15.71
N ASP A 72 -3.50 -2.11 15.67
CA ASP A 72 -4.24 -3.01 14.78
C ASP A 72 -4.03 -2.69 13.29
N GLU A 73 -3.94 -1.40 12.94
CA GLU A 73 -3.71 -0.94 11.56
C GLU A 73 -2.25 -1.18 11.16
N LEU A 74 -1.31 -0.92 12.07
CA LEU A 74 0.12 -1.19 11.86
C LEU A 74 0.39 -2.68 11.69
N GLU A 75 -0.20 -3.53 12.53
CA GLU A 75 -0.08 -4.99 12.40
C GLU A 75 -0.71 -5.49 11.10
N PHE A 76 -1.84 -4.90 10.70
CA PHE A 76 -2.45 -5.20 9.41
C PHE A 76 -1.56 -4.82 8.23
N LEU A 77 -0.91 -3.65 8.27
CA LEU A 77 -0.07 -3.16 7.17
C LEU A 77 1.32 -3.79 7.14
N PHE A 78 2.01 -3.85 8.28
CA PHE A 78 3.44 -4.21 8.37
C PHE A 78 3.70 -5.53 9.11
N GLY A 79 2.67 -6.19 9.66
CA GLY A 79 2.81 -7.49 10.34
C GLY A 79 3.78 -7.40 11.53
N GLU A 80 4.78 -8.29 11.57
CA GLU A 80 5.80 -8.34 12.63
C GLU A 80 6.66 -7.07 12.72
N GLN A 81 6.77 -6.31 11.62
CA GLN A 81 7.54 -5.06 11.60
C GLN A 81 6.77 -3.89 12.21
N SER A 82 5.48 -4.03 12.48
CA SER A 82 4.61 -2.98 13.06
C SER A 82 5.22 -2.30 14.30
N ALA A 83 5.87 -3.07 15.18
CA ALA A 83 6.50 -2.55 16.40
C ALA A 83 7.70 -1.62 16.16
N LYS A 84 8.30 -1.66 14.96
CA LYS A 84 9.44 -0.82 14.58
C LYS A 84 9.03 0.45 13.83
N VAL A 85 7.76 0.57 13.46
CA VAL A 85 7.25 1.68 12.65
C VAL A 85 6.76 2.78 13.57
N GLY A 86 7.44 3.94 13.56
CA GLY A 86 7.06 5.11 14.35
C GLY A 86 6.10 6.04 13.61
N SER A 87 6.21 6.16 12.29
CA SER A 87 5.27 6.93 11.46
C SER A 87 4.94 6.20 10.16
N VAL A 88 3.75 6.48 9.62
CA VAL A 88 3.21 5.83 8.42
C VAL A 88 2.60 6.85 7.48
N ALA A 89 2.76 6.62 6.18
CA ALA A 89 1.91 7.16 5.15
C ALA A 89 1.22 6.01 4.40
N ALA A 90 -0.10 6.04 4.30
CA ALA A 90 -0.88 4.99 3.64
C ALA A 90 -1.90 5.60 2.69
N VAL A 91 -2.04 5.01 1.51
CA VAL A 91 -2.97 5.47 0.47
C VAL A 91 -3.78 4.28 -0.05
N PRO A 92 -5.12 4.38 -0.06
CA PRO A 92 -5.96 3.36 -0.67
C PRO A 92 -5.81 3.41 -2.20
N LEU A 93 -5.71 2.22 -2.80
CA LEU A 93 -5.73 2.03 -4.24
C LEU A 93 -7.16 1.71 -4.65
N SER A 94 -7.74 2.54 -5.52
CA SER A 94 -9.12 2.42 -5.95
C SER A 94 -9.30 2.77 -7.42
N HIS A 95 -10.15 2.00 -8.09
CA HIS A 95 -10.58 2.24 -9.46
C HIS A 95 -12.06 1.86 -9.58
N GLY A 96 -12.95 2.80 -9.22
CA GLY A 96 -14.38 2.52 -8.98
C GLY A 96 -14.63 1.91 -7.60
N SER A 97 -13.94 0.82 -7.26
CA SER A 97 -13.90 0.23 -5.92
C SER A 97 -12.46 0.14 -5.38
N ALA A 98 -12.31 0.11 -4.06
CA ALA A 98 -11.00 -0.09 -3.44
C ALA A 98 -10.53 -1.52 -3.70
N PHE A 99 -9.34 -1.65 -4.29
CA PHE A 99 -8.71 -2.93 -4.64
C PHE A 99 -7.40 -3.16 -3.89
N GLY A 100 -6.93 -2.20 -3.10
CA GLY A 100 -5.75 -2.38 -2.26
C GLY A 100 -5.39 -1.16 -1.42
N ILE A 101 -4.26 -1.25 -0.72
CA ILE A 101 -3.62 -0.17 0.04
C ILE A 101 -2.12 -0.25 -0.20
N LEU A 102 -1.50 0.88 -0.50
CA LEU A 102 -0.06 1.06 -0.44
C LEU A 102 0.29 1.80 0.85
N ALA A 103 1.19 1.25 1.65
CA ALA A 103 1.67 1.86 2.88
C ALA A 103 3.20 1.90 2.92
N ILE A 104 3.73 3.00 3.42
CA ILE A 104 5.14 3.19 3.73
C ILE A 104 5.27 3.62 5.18
N GLY A 105 6.34 3.19 5.84
CA GLY A 105 6.61 3.38 7.25
C GLY A 105 8.07 3.77 7.47
N HIS A 106 8.30 4.46 8.59
CA HIS A 106 9.62 4.89 9.02
C HIS A 106 9.72 4.69 10.54
N SER A 107 10.91 4.35 11.04
CA SER A 107 11.16 4.22 12.48
C SER A 107 10.98 5.52 13.27
N ASP A 108 11.43 6.65 12.72
CA ASP A 108 11.14 7.99 13.26
C ASP A 108 9.62 8.33 13.22
N PRO A 109 8.98 8.62 14.38
CA PRO A 109 7.59 9.05 14.46
C PRO A 109 7.31 10.46 13.92
N ASN A 110 8.33 11.22 13.54
CA ASN A 110 8.19 12.57 12.97
C ASN A 110 8.30 12.62 11.44
N TYR A 111 8.72 11.52 10.80
CA TYR A 111 9.02 11.50 9.37
C TYR A 111 7.78 11.75 8.49
N TYR A 112 6.74 10.92 8.64
CA TYR A 112 5.48 11.07 7.90
C TYR A 112 4.44 11.91 8.66
N ARG A 113 4.82 13.04 9.27
CA ARG A 113 3.88 13.89 10.03
C ARG A 113 3.13 14.93 9.21
N SER A 114 3.55 15.20 7.99
CA SER A 114 2.97 16.27 7.17
C SER A 114 2.53 15.76 5.81
N SER A 115 1.53 16.43 5.23
CA SER A 115 0.97 16.14 3.90
C SER A 115 1.99 16.17 2.77
N MET A 116 3.16 16.80 2.96
CA MET A 116 4.27 16.74 2.00
C MET A 116 4.85 15.32 1.87
N GLY A 117 4.85 14.54 2.96
CA GLY A 117 5.29 13.14 2.95
C GLY A 117 4.35 12.20 2.19
N THR A 118 3.13 12.63 1.89
CA THR A 118 2.14 11.81 1.16
C THR A 118 1.99 12.18 -0.32
N LEU A 119 2.57 13.30 -0.78
CA LEU A 119 2.50 13.67 -2.20
C LEU A 119 3.13 12.59 -3.08
N PHE A 120 4.28 12.09 -2.66
CA PHE A 120 5.02 11.04 -3.35
C PHE A 120 4.22 9.73 -3.44
N ILE A 121 3.73 9.22 -2.30
CA ILE A 121 2.97 7.96 -2.30
C ILE A 121 1.63 8.11 -3.03
N THR A 122 1.02 9.30 -3.01
CA THR A 122 -0.21 9.59 -3.75
C THR A 122 0.05 9.53 -5.26
N TYR A 123 1.16 10.09 -5.74
CA TYR A 123 1.54 10.01 -7.15
C TYR A 123 1.75 8.56 -7.59
N ILE A 124 2.43 7.75 -6.78
CA ILE A 124 2.57 6.31 -7.04
C ILE A 124 1.20 5.65 -7.10
N ALA A 125 0.32 5.93 -6.14
CA ALA A 125 -1.03 5.38 -6.12
C ALA A 125 -1.83 5.76 -7.36
N GLU A 126 -1.73 6.98 -7.87
CA GLU A 126 -2.38 7.40 -9.11
C GLU A 126 -1.89 6.59 -10.32
N VAL A 127 -0.59 6.32 -10.39
CA VAL A 127 -0.01 5.46 -11.44
C VAL A 127 -0.53 4.03 -11.30
N LEU A 128 -0.49 3.46 -10.08
CA LEU A 128 -0.99 2.12 -9.79
C LEU A 128 -2.49 1.97 -10.12
N ASN A 129 -3.30 2.96 -9.75
CA ASN A 129 -4.74 3.01 -10.04
C ASN A 129 -5.06 3.00 -11.54
N ARG A 130 -4.09 3.30 -12.42
CA ARG A 130 -4.25 3.23 -13.87
C ARG A 130 -3.77 1.90 -14.46
N ILE A 131 -2.67 1.34 -13.93
CA ILE A 131 -2.03 0.15 -14.51
C ILE A 131 -2.50 -1.17 -13.89
N THR A 132 -2.89 -1.18 -12.63
CA THR A 132 -3.27 -2.39 -11.89
C THR A 132 -4.65 -2.95 -12.29
N PRO A 133 -5.70 -2.14 -12.55
CA PRO A 133 -7.02 -2.66 -12.89
C PRO A 133 -7.05 -3.49 -14.18
N SER A 134 -6.25 -3.14 -15.19
CA SER A 134 -6.16 -3.89 -16.46
C SER A 134 -5.50 -5.27 -16.30
N LEU A 135 -4.77 -5.48 -15.20
CA LEU A 135 -4.09 -6.74 -14.88
C LEU A 135 -4.89 -7.61 -13.92
N LEU A 136 -5.74 -7.02 -13.08
CA LEU A 136 -6.66 -7.76 -12.20
C LEU A 136 -7.92 -8.27 -12.91
N GLN A 137 -8.25 -7.74 -14.10
CA GLN A 137 -9.40 -8.17 -14.90
C GLN A 137 -9.08 -9.23 -15.96
N LYS A 138 -7.85 -9.78 -15.98
CA LYS A 138 -7.43 -10.80 -16.94
C LYS A 138 -7.60 -12.23 -16.43
#